data_AF-A0A1G1H7P7-F1
#
_entry.id   AF-A0A1G1H7P7-F1
#
_cell.length_a   1.000
_cell.length_b   1.000
_cell.length_c   1.000
_cell.angle_alpha   90.00
_cell.angle_beta   90.00
_cell.angle_gamma   90.00
#
_symmetry.space_group_name_H-M   'P 1'
#
loop_
_entity.id
_entity.type
_entity.pdbx_description
1 polymer ?
#
loop_
_entity_poly.entity_id
_entity_poly.type
_entity_poly.pdbx_seq_one_letter_code
_entity_poly.pdbx_strand_id
1 'polypeptide(L)'
;MKDIGQQYQLLLNKELDVLERERRKDYERLFDDLARQKMVRADIHIEQALELERKYIQCFFKHAIAQYKKFKNPHESDLKMLEKMYRHEINSFFGRSLQRMLGIVSNVRGSITDAFVLNFLEKVQSEAFKAFESAKVH
;
A
#
# COMPACT_ATOMS: atom_id res chain seq x y z
N MET A 1 -18.10 -21.72 -16.89
CA MET A 1 -18.13 -20.60 -15.92
C MET A 1 -16.81 -19.84 -16.06
N LYS A 2 -16.83 -18.50 -16.12
CA LYS A 2 -15.58 -17.72 -16.02
C LYS A 2 -14.96 -18.01 -14.65
N ASP A 3 -13.66 -18.25 -14.59
CA ASP A 3 -12.92 -18.44 -13.34
C ASP A 3 -13.11 -17.19 -12.46
N ILE A 4 -13.84 -17.37 -11.37
CA ILE A 4 -14.14 -16.35 -10.37
C ILE A 4 -12.81 -15.71 -9.91
N GLY A 5 -11.79 -16.53 -9.65
CA GLY A 5 -10.47 -16.06 -9.23
C GLY A 5 -9.82 -15.08 -10.22
N GLN A 6 -9.89 -15.36 -11.52
CA GLN A 6 -9.33 -14.48 -12.55
C GLN A 6 -10.05 -13.12 -12.63
N GLN A 7 -11.37 -13.10 -12.45
CA GLN A 7 -12.11 -11.83 -12.46
C GLN A 7 -11.72 -10.93 -11.29
N TYR A 8 -11.54 -11.51 -10.10
CA TYR A 8 -11.13 -10.73 -8.92
C TYR A 8 -9.69 -10.28 -8.98
N GLN A 9 -8.81 -11.10 -9.55
CA GLN A 9 -7.43 -10.68 -9.81
C GLN A 9 -7.41 -9.46 -10.74
N LEU A 10 -8.20 -9.48 -11.82
CA LEU A 10 -8.32 -8.35 -12.73
C LEU A 10 -8.87 -7.10 -12.06
N LEU A 11 -9.91 -7.23 -11.23
CA LEU A 11 -10.47 -6.11 -10.47
C LEU A 11 -9.44 -5.54 -9.48
N LEU A 12 -8.76 -6.40 -8.74
CA LEU A 12 -7.73 -6.00 -7.78
C LEU A 12 -6.56 -5.30 -8.47
N ASN A 13 -6.07 -5.84 -9.59
CA ASN A 13 -5.01 -5.25 -10.39
C ASN A 13 -5.43 -3.87 -10.93
N LYS A 14 -6.67 -3.74 -11.41
CA LYS A 14 -7.18 -2.44 -11.88
C LYS A 14 -7.22 -1.40 -10.77
N GLU A 15 -7.66 -1.77 -9.57
CA GLU A 15 -7.66 -0.87 -8.40
C GLU A 15 -6.23 -0.50 -7.99
N LEU A 16 -5.30 -1.46 -8.00
CA LEU A 16 -3.88 -1.23 -7.77
C LEU A 16 -3.28 -0.24 -8.77
N ASP A 17 -3.60 -0.38 -10.05
CA ASP A 17 -3.12 0.52 -11.11
C ASP A 17 -3.69 1.94 -10.97
N VAL A 18 -4.92 2.08 -10.45
CA VAL A 18 -5.50 3.39 -10.13
C VAL A 18 -4.76 4.01 -8.95
N LEU A 19 -4.62 3.26 -7.85
CA LEU A 19 -3.91 3.70 -6.65
C LEU A 19 -2.47 4.08 -6.96
N GLU A 20 -1.78 3.33 -7.82
CA GLU A 20 -0.40 3.63 -8.21
C GLU A 20 -0.28 4.95 -8.98
N ARG A 21 -1.23 5.20 -9.91
CA ARG A 21 -1.27 6.44 -10.68
C ARG A 21 -1.57 7.65 -9.80
N GLU A 22 -2.48 7.51 -8.83
CA GLU A 22 -2.76 8.56 -7.86
C GLU A 22 -1.56 8.78 -6.93
N ARG A 23 -0.94 7.70 -6.45
CA ARG A 23 0.24 7.73 -5.60
C ARG A 23 1.37 8.50 -6.25
N ARG A 24 1.65 8.24 -7.52
CA ARG A 24 2.67 8.97 -8.29
C ARG A 24 2.36 10.47 -8.38
N LYS A 25 1.12 10.85 -8.68
CA LYS A 25 0.71 12.27 -8.75
C LYS A 25 0.85 12.97 -7.41
N ASP A 26 0.49 12.31 -6.31
CA ASP A 26 0.62 12.88 -4.98
C ASP A 26 2.10 13.04 -4.58
N TYR A 27 2.98 12.11 -5.00
CA TYR A 27 4.42 12.26 -4.82
C TYR A 27 5.00 13.46 -5.58
N GLU A 28 4.62 13.62 -6.85
CA GLU A 28 5.03 14.75 -7.68
C GLU A 28 4.60 16.08 -7.02
N ARG A 29 3.34 16.17 -6.57
CA ARG A 29 2.83 17.34 -5.84
C ARG A 29 3.54 17.59 -4.52
N LEU A 30 3.77 16.53 -3.72
CA LEU A 30 4.42 16.64 -2.43
C LEU A 30 5.81 17.26 -2.56
N PHE A 31 6.63 16.75 -3.48
CA PHE A 31 7.98 17.27 -3.66
C PHE A 31 8.00 18.67 -4.29
N ASP A 32 7.07 18.98 -5.19
CA ASP A 32 6.87 20.34 -5.71
C ASP A 32 6.53 21.33 -4.59
N ASP A 33 5.61 20.95 -3.68
CA ASP A 33 5.19 21.81 -2.57
C ASP A 33 6.31 21.99 -1.54
N LEU A 34 7.05 20.93 -1.20
CA LEU A 34 8.22 21.02 -0.32
C LEU A 34 9.31 21.93 -0.92
N ALA A 35 9.55 21.84 -2.23
CA ALA A 35 10.47 22.72 -2.93
C ALA A 35 10.01 24.18 -2.89
N ARG A 36 8.72 24.45 -3.15
CA ARG A 36 8.13 25.81 -3.08
C ARG A 36 8.21 26.42 -1.70
N GLN A 37 8.02 25.62 -0.65
CA GLN A 37 8.14 26.04 0.75
C GLN A 37 9.59 26.23 1.20
N LYS A 38 10.58 25.99 0.32
CA LYS A 38 12.01 25.98 0.65
C LYS A 38 12.33 25.05 1.82
N MET A 39 11.57 23.96 1.97
CA MET A 39 11.82 22.95 2.99
C MET A 39 13.02 22.12 2.54
N VAL A 40 14.20 22.40 3.11
CA VAL A 40 15.47 21.75 2.69
C VAL A 40 15.87 20.57 3.58
N ARG A 41 15.14 20.33 4.68
CA ARG A 41 15.45 19.23 5.61
C ARG A 41 15.00 17.90 5.01
N ALA A 42 15.97 17.06 4.66
CA ALA A 42 15.75 15.70 4.15
C ALA A 42 14.76 14.88 5.00
N ASP A 43 14.84 15.02 6.32
CA ASP A 43 13.97 14.28 7.25
C ASP A 43 12.48 14.59 6.99
N ILE A 44 12.13 15.86 6.73
CA ILE A 44 10.74 16.26 6.45
C ILE A 44 10.26 15.61 5.15
N HIS A 45 11.11 15.54 4.12
CA HIS A 45 10.77 14.90 2.85
C HIS A 45 10.49 13.41 3.05
N ILE A 46 11.32 12.73 3.84
CA ILE A 46 11.17 11.31 4.14
C ILE A 46 9.90 11.08 4.99
N GLU A 47 9.65 11.88 6.02
CA GLU A 47 8.46 11.77 6.87
C GLU A 47 7.17 11.95 6.06
N GLN A 48 7.09 12.98 5.22
CA GLN A 48 5.91 13.21 4.38
C GLN A 48 5.72 12.11 3.34
N ALA A 49 6.81 11.59 2.78
CA ALA A 49 6.77 10.44 1.88
C ALA A 49 6.28 9.16 2.59
N LEU A 50 6.69 8.93 3.85
CA LEU A 50 6.23 7.80 4.66
C LEU A 50 4.73 7.91 5.00
N GLU A 51 4.24 9.10 5.32
CA GLU A 51 2.79 9.32 5.52
C GLU A 51 2.00 9.10 4.23
N LEU A 52 2.57 9.45 3.07
CA LEU A 52 1.96 9.13 1.79
C LEU A 52 1.88 7.62 1.55
N GLU A 53 2.97 6.88 1.82
CA GLU A 53 2.94 5.41 1.72
C GLU A 53 1.92 4.79 2.68
N ARG A 54 1.84 5.30 3.93
CA ARG A 54 0.84 4.86 4.90
C ARG A 54 -0.59 5.04 4.37
N LYS A 55 -0.92 6.22 3.82
CA LYS A 55 -2.23 6.51 3.20
C LYS A 55 -2.55 5.49 2.12
N TYR A 56 -1.63 5.24 1.18
CA TYR A 56 -1.90 4.36 0.05
C TYR A 56 -2.00 2.89 0.44
N ILE A 57 -1.16 2.42 1.38
CA ILE A 57 -1.32 1.08 1.96
C ILE A 57 -2.72 0.95 2.57
N GLN A 58 -3.13 1.90 3.42
CA GLN A 58 -4.46 1.86 4.03
C GLN A 58 -5.61 1.89 3.00
N CYS A 59 -5.50 2.72 1.95
CA CYS A 59 -6.48 2.74 0.86
C CYS A 59 -6.58 1.38 0.19
N PHE A 60 -5.44 0.79 -0.21
CA PHE A 60 -5.40 -0.53 -0.83
C PHE A 60 -6.10 -1.58 0.02
N PHE A 61 -5.81 -1.60 1.32
CA PHE A 61 -6.46 -2.54 2.24
C PHE A 61 -7.96 -2.31 2.38
N LYS A 62 -8.43 -1.07 2.42
CA LYS A 62 -9.87 -0.77 2.41
C LYS A 62 -10.54 -1.30 1.14
N HIS A 63 -9.90 -1.17 -0.02
CA HIS A 63 -10.40 -1.74 -1.26
C HIS A 63 -10.44 -3.27 -1.22
N ALA A 64 -9.37 -3.92 -0.75
CA ALA A 64 -9.32 -5.37 -0.60
C ALA A 64 -10.44 -5.90 0.32
N ILE A 65 -10.66 -5.26 1.47
CA ILE A 65 -11.75 -5.60 2.40
C ILE A 65 -13.12 -5.37 1.75
N ALA A 66 -13.32 -4.23 1.07
CA ALA A 66 -14.59 -3.92 0.42
C ALA A 66 -14.92 -4.93 -0.70
N GLN A 67 -13.91 -5.37 -1.45
CA GLN A 67 -14.08 -6.45 -2.42
C GLN A 67 -14.40 -7.76 -1.73
N TYR A 68 -13.67 -8.13 -0.67
CA TYR A 68 -13.93 -9.33 0.14
C TYR A 68 -15.36 -9.39 0.73
N LYS A 69 -15.94 -8.24 1.12
CA LYS A 69 -17.32 -8.18 1.62
C LYS A 69 -18.40 -8.27 0.55
N LYS A 70 -18.08 -8.00 -0.72
CA LYS A 70 -19.05 -8.12 -1.84
C LYS A 70 -19.36 -9.56 -2.21
N PHE A 71 -18.59 -10.52 -1.70
CA PHE A 71 -18.85 -11.94 -1.93
C PHE A 71 -20.05 -12.39 -1.10
N LYS A 72 -21.22 -12.51 -1.74
CA LYS A 72 -22.37 -13.20 -1.15
C LYS A 72 -22.19 -14.71 -1.37
N ASN A 73 -22.02 -15.49 -0.30
CA ASN A 73 -21.90 -16.96 -0.29
C ASN A 73 -20.82 -17.56 -1.22
N PRO A 74 -19.55 -17.14 -1.13
CA PRO A 74 -18.45 -17.81 -1.84
C PRO A 74 -18.22 -19.23 -1.30
N HIS A 75 -17.81 -20.16 -2.17
CA HIS A 75 -17.29 -21.45 -1.71
C HIS A 75 -16.01 -21.22 -0.88
N GLU A 76 -15.79 -22.06 0.14
CA GLU A 76 -14.64 -21.93 1.05
C GLU A 76 -13.28 -21.96 0.31
N SER A 77 -13.21 -22.71 -0.80
CA SER A 77 -12.05 -22.75 -1.69
C SER A 77 -11.75 -21.39 -2.34
N ASP A 78 -12.79 -20.65 -2.74
CA ASP A 78 -12.66 -19.35 -3.39
C ASP A 78 -12.19 -18.30 -2.38
N LEU A 79 -12.71 -18.36 -1.14
CA LEU A 79 -12.27 -17.49 -0.04
C LEU A 79 -10.77 -17.66 0.28
N LYS A 80 -10.28 -18.90 0.37
CA LYS A 80 -8.86 -19.18 0.62
C LYS A 80 -7.97 -18.71 -0.52
N MET A 81 -8.40 -18.88 -1.77
CA MET A 81 -7.66 -18.40 -2.94
C MET A 81 -7.59 -16.87 -2.96
N LEU A 82 -8.71 -16.19 -2.70
CA LEU A 82 -8.77 -14.73 -2.63
C LEU A 82 -7.90 -14.18 -1.51
N GLU A 83 -7.92 -14.79 -0.33
CA GLU A 83 -7.05 -14.40 0.77
C GLU A 83 -5.57 -14.51 0.38
N LYS A 84 -5.17 -15.62 -0.25
CA LYS A 84 -3.81 -15.81 -0.74
C LYS A 84 -3.41 -14.74 -1.75
N MET A 85 -4.32 -14.41 -2.67
CA MET A 85 -4.11 -13.36 -3.68
C MET A 85 -3.97 -11.98 -3.03
N TYR A 86 -4.86 -11.60 -2.11
CA TYR A 86 -4.75 -10.33 -1.39
C TYR A 86 -3.44 -10.25 -0.61
N ARG A 87 -3.07 -11.30 0.14
CA ARG A 87 -1.80 -11.35 0.88
C ARG A 87 -0.60 -11.17 -0.06
N HIS A 88 -0.62 -11.81 -1.23
CA HIS A 88 0.43 -11.64 -2.24
C HIS A 88 0.52 -10.20 -2.76
N GLU A 89 -0.60 -9.62 -3.17
CA GLU A 89 -0.64 -8.25 -3.71
C GLU A 89 -0.30 -7.19 -2.66
N ILE A 90 -0.70 -7.41 -1.39
CA ILE A 90 -0.27 -6.60 -0.24
C ILE A 90 1.25 -6.60 -0.12
N ASN A 91 1.86 -7.79 -0.13
CA ASN A 91 3.32 -7.91 -0.02
C ASN A 91 4.03 -7.29 -1.22
N SER A 92 3.48 -7.42 -2.43
CA SER A 92 3.98 -6.79 -3.65
C SER A 92 3.90 -5.26 -3.57
N PHE A 93 2.76 -4.72 -3.13
CA PHE A 93 2.57 -3.29 -2.91
C PHE A 93 3.57 -2.75 -1.88
N PHE A 94 3.70 -3.46 -0.76
CA PHE A 94 4.67 -3.16 0.30
C PHE A 94 6.11 -3.15 -0.20
N GLY A 95 6.52 -4.18 -0.94
CA GLY A 95 7.87 -4.27 -1.50
C GLY A 95 8.19 -3.07 -2.40
N ARG A 96 7.22 -2.62 -3.21
CA ARG A 96 7.36 -1.42 -4.04
C ARG A 96 7.47 -0.14 -3.20
N SER A 97 6.66 0.00 -2.14
CA SER A 97 6.75 1.12 -1.20
C SER A 97 8.13 1.17 -0.52
N LEU A 98 8.63 0.03 -0.05
CA LEU A 98 9.94 -0.07 0.58
C LEU A 98 11.06 0.31 -0.39
N GLN A 99 11.08 -0.26 -1.60
CA GLN A 99 12.08 0.07 -2.62
C GLN A 99 12.10 1.56 -2.94
N ARG A 100 10.92 2.20 -3.06
CA ARG A 100 10.83 3.63 -3.29
C ARG A 100 11.40 4.43 -2.13
N MET A 101 11.01 4.10 -0.90
CA MET A 101 11.46 4.83 0.28
C MET A 101 12.96 4.67 0.50
N LEU A 102 13.52 3.48 0.28
CA LEU A 102 14.98 3.28 0.29
C LEU A 102 15.66 4.11 -0.80
N GLY A 103 15.07 4.21 -1.99
CA GLY A 103 15.54 5.11 -3.04
C GLY A 103 15.54 6.58 -2.59
N ILE A 104 14.49 7.04 -1.90
CA ILE A 104 14.42 8.42 -1.37
C ILE A 104 15.52 8.63 -0.32
N VAL A 105 15.61 7.73 0.68
CA VAL A 105 16.61 7.82 1.77
C VAL A 105 18.04 7.82 1.22
N SER A 106 18.36 6.96 0.25
CA SER A 106 19.69 6.88 -0.35
C SER A 106 20.12 8.16 -1.09
N ASN A 107 19.16 8.97 -1.52
CA ASN A 107 19.40 10.18 -2.32
C ASN A 107 19.41 11.47 -1.48
N VAL A 108 19.16 11.38 -0.17
CA VAL A 108 19.13 12.55 0.72
C VAL A 108 20.00 12.35 1.94
N ARG A 109 20.74 13.39 2.37
CA ARG A 109 21.44 13.38 3.65
C ARG A 109 20.45 13.66 4.78
N GLY A 110 19.95 12.60 5.41
CA GLY A 110 19.02 12.66 6.54
C GLY A 110 19.52 11.92 7.78
N SER A 111 18.84 12.15 8.90
CA SER A 111 18.98 11.36 10.13
C SER A 111 18.13 10.08 10.11
N ILE A 112 17.14 10.03 9.21
CA ILE A 112 16.30 8.86 8.99
C ILE A 112 17.05 7.81 8.16
N THR A 113 17.07 6.58 8.65
CA THR A 113 17.80 5.45 8.07
C THR A 113 16.88 4.44 7.38
N ASP A 114 17.46 3.58 6.56
CA ASP A 114 16.76 2.44 5.94
C ASP A 114 16.04 1.57 6.98
N ALA A 115 16.67 1.35 8.14
CA ALA A 115 16.09 0.59 9.23
C ALA A 115 14.83 1.26 9.81
N PHE A 116 14.83 2.60 9.93
CA PHE A 116 13.65 3.34 10.36
C PHE A 116 12.50 3.18 9.35
N VAL A 117 12.78 3.35 8.07
CA VAL A 117 11.80 3.18 6.99
C VAL A 117 11.21 1.77 6.98
N LEU A 118 12.06 0.75 7.08
CA LEU A 118 11.63 -0.64 7.13
C LEU A 118 10.68 -0.88 8.31
N ASN A 119 11.09 -0.50 9.52
CA ASN A 119 10.29 -0.67 10.74
C ASN A 119 8.94 0.08 10.65
N PHE A 120 8.94 1.29 10.10
CA PHE A 120 7.72 2.07 9.92
C PHE A 120 6.75 1.34 8.98
N LEU A 121 7.24 0.94 7.81
CA LEU A 121 6.41 0.27 6.82
C LEU A 121 5.90 -1.07 7.38
N GLU A 122 6.75 -1.90 7.98
CA GLU A 122 6.35 -3.19 8.58
C GLU A 122 5.22 -3.03 9.61
N LYS A 123 5.28 -1.95 10.41
CA LYS A 123 4.19 -1.61 11.34
C LYS A 123 2.89 -1.32 10.60
N VAL A 124 2.93 -0.50 9.55
CA VAL A 124 1.74 -0.20 8.72
C VAL A 124 1.18 -1.47 8.08
N GLN A 125 2.04 -2.34 7.55
CA GLN A 125 1.64 -3.62 6.97
C GLN A 125 0.97 -4.53 8.01
N SER A 126 1.54 -4.62 9.22
CA SER A 126 0.99 -5.40 10.33
C SER A 126 -0.38 -4.89 10.78
N GLU A 127 -0.53 -3.57 10.94
CA GLU A 127 -1.82 -2.94 11.26
C GLU A 127 -2.88 -3.26 10.21
N ALA A 128 -2.49 -3.20 8.94
CA ALA A 128 -3.39 -3.43 7.84
C ALA A 128 -3.81 -4.91 7.71
N PHE A 129 -2.88 -5.86 7.93
CA PHE A 129 -3.22 -7.28 8.02
C PHE A 129 -4.15 -7.58 9.21
N LYS A 130 -3.93 -6.98 10.38
CA LYS A 130 -4.84 -7.11 11.52
C LYS A 130 -6.25 -6.64 11.17
N ALA A 131 -6.37 -5.48 10.50
CA ALA A 131 -7.66 -4.96 10.05
C ALA A 131 -8.36 -5.88 9.05
N PHE A 132 -7.59 -6.50 8.13
CA PHE A 132 -8.12 -7.49 7.20
C PHE A 132 -8.64 -8.74 7.93
N GLU A 133 -7.88 -9.29 8.88
CA GLU A 133 -8.32 -10.45 9.64
C GLU A 133 -9.58 -10.17 10.47
N SER A 134 -9.68 -9.01 11.11
CA SER A 134 -10.90 -8.60 11.83
C SER A 134 -12.11 -8.48 10.90
N ALA A 135 -11.91 -8.03 9.65
CA ALA A 135 -12.99 -7.89 8.68
C ALA A 135 -13.51 -9.21 8.12
N LYS A 136 -12.82 -10.34 8.35
CA LYS A 136 -13.31 -11.68 7.97
C LYS A 136 -14.32 -12.25 8.96
N VAL A 137 -14.32 -11.74 10.20
CA VAL A 137 -15.16 -12.24 11.31
C VAL A 137 -16.53 -11.53 11.34
N HIS A 138 -16.70 -10.43 10.59
CA HIS A 138 -17.87 -9.54 10.59
C HIS A 138 -18.39 -9.24 9.18
#